data_AF-A0A834LRJ0-F1
#
_entry.id   AF-A0A834LRJ0-F1
#
_cell.length_a   1.000
_cell.length_b   1.000
_cell.length_c   1.000
_cell.angle_alpha   90.00
_cell.angle_beta   90.00
_cell.angle_gamma   90.00
#
_symmetry.space_group_name_H-M   'P 1'
#
loop_
_entity.id
_entity.type
_entity.pdbx_description
1 polymer ?
#
loop_
_entity_poly.entity_id
_entity_poly.type
_entity_poly.pdbx_seq_one_letter_code
_entity_poly.pdbx_strand_id
1 'polypeptide(L)'
;MRLNGVDAVPDKYTFPPLVKACSKALALKEGIGIHGLVVKYGCDFDVYVGSSLVDLYGKCKEIACARKVFDGMFDRNEVSWTSMVVGYVNVGDVGEAKKVFDEMPKRNAFSWNAMINGFVRLGDLKSARKLFDEMPDKNVVSFTALIDGYAKAGDMASARDLFEQCRDRDVVSWSALISGYAQNGQPTNAVKLFLEMQSRNVKPDEFIVVNLMSACSQIGNLELAKWVDSYVNKQSSLDLRRAHVVAALVDMNAKCGNLGRATMLFEEMPERNLISFCSMMHGLSIHGCGAQAVSLFDRMIKEGHTPDDVAFTVVLTASSRAGLVEDGCRLFDSMINEYSLVPSTDHYACMVDLLGRSGKLIPAYELLNSMPVEPHAGAWGALLWACKLHGDIELGKKIASRLFELEPLNAANYVLLSDIYAATDQWLDVSVVRNKMDERGIRKIPVISDRRYKLQMKASNYTPKKGIIPNEVPGKATTEKMSNKNSKKCESCSKSSVGVDEKPPDARELNPLSIHACKYWSLDKLATVPRNTVSGLVLVAKSMYQ
;
A
#
# COMPACT_ATOMS: atom_id res chain seq x y z
N MET A 1 5.08 34.23 -24.17
CA MET A 1 5.15 35.17 -25.31
C MET A 1 4.83 36.59 -24.83
N ARG A 2 5.47 37.63 -25.35
CA ARG A 2 4.96 39.02 -25.24
C ARG A 2 4.10 39.29 -26.48
N LEU A 3 2.82 39.53 -26.29
CA LEU A 3 1.92 39.99 -27.35
C LEU A 3 1.98 41.53 -27.40
N ASN A 4 2.74 42.07 -28.34
CA ASN A 4 2.74 43.50 -28.66
C ASN A 4 1.86 43.73 -29.90
N GLY A 5 0.86 44.60 -29.78
CA GLY A 5 0.36 45.39 -30.92
C GLY A 5 -0.65 44.76 -31.89
N VAL A 6 -1.21 43.58 -31.59
CA VAL A 6 -2.39 43.05 -32.31
C VAL A 6 -3.41 42.59 -31.27
N ASP A 7 -4.69 42.93 -31.47
CA ASP A 7 -5.81 42.43 -30.67
C ASP A 7 -6.04 40.94 -30.93
N ALA A 8 -5.16 40.11 -30.36
CA ALA A 8 -5.22 38.66 -30.45
C ALA A 8 -6.41 38.15 -29.61
N VAL A 9 -7.55 37.93 -30.28
CA VAL A 9 -8.74 37.35 -29.67
C VAL A 9 -8.45 35.89 -29.28
N PRO A 10 -8.68 35.48 -28.01
CA PRO A 10 -8.52 34.09 -27.59
C PRO A 10 -9.45 33.15 -28.38
N ASP A 11 -8.90 32.03 -28.83
CA ASP A 11 -9.58 31.08 -29.71
C ASP A 11 -9.56 29.64 -29.17
N LYS A 12 -10.12 28.71 -29.96
CA LYS A 12 -10.14 27.27 -29.66
C LYS A 12 -8.76 26.62 -29.49
N TYR A 13 -7.67 27.23 -29.94
CA TYR A 13 -6.31 26.74 -29.70
C TYR A 13 -5.68 27.35 -28.44
N THR A 14 -6.14 28.54 -28.04
CA THR A 14 -5.72 29.28 -26.85
C THR A 14 -6.28 28.67 -25.56
N PHE A 15 -7.54 28.24 -25.55
CA PHE A 15 -8.21 27.77 -24.34
C PHE A 15 -7.74 26.40 -23.80
N PRO A 16 -7.55 25.33 -24.61
CA PRO A 16 -7.23 24.00 -24.08
C PRO A 16 -5.94 23.96 -23.22
N PRO A 17 -4.82 24.62 -23.59
CA PRO A 17 -3.63 24.67 -22.73
C PRO A 17 -3.88 25.38 -21.39
N LEU A 18 -4.66 26.48 -21.38
CA LEU A 18 -5.00 27.23 -20.17
C LEU A 18 -5.88 26.40 -19.22
N VAL A 19 -6.95 25.79 -19.75
CA VAL A 19 -7.82 24.89 -18.99
C VAL A 19 -7.04 23.69 -18.44
N LYS A 20 -6.10 23.13 -19.23
CA LYS A 20 -5.24 22.02 -18.79
C LYS A 20 -4.22 22.42 -17.73
N ALA A 21 -3.77 23.68 -17.69
CA ALA A 21 -2.97 24.20 -16.59
C ALA A 21 -3.80 24.29 -15.29
N CYS A 22 -5.02 24.82 -15.36
CA CYS A 22 -5.94 24.85 -14.21
C CYS A 22 -6.31 23.44 -13.72
N SER A 23 -6.54 22.49 -14.63
CA SER A 23 -6.78 21.07 -14.32
C SER A 23 -5.62 20.44 -13.53
N LYS A 24 -4.37 20.70 -13.94
CA LYS A 24 -3.17 20.21 -13.22
C LYS A 24 -2.99 20.88 -11.85
N ALA A 25 -3.31 22.16 -11.74
CA ALA A 25 -3.19 22.92 -10.49
C ALA A 25 -4.40 22.76 -9.55
N LEU A 26 -5.45 22.03 -9.96
CA LEU A 26 -6.75 21.95 -9.28
C LEU A 26 -7.39 23.35 -9.04
N ALA A 27 -7.06 24.31 -9.91
CA ALA A 27 -7.42 25.72 -9.81
C ALA A 27 -8.85 25.95 -10.33
N LEU A 28 -9.85 25.51 -9.56
CA LEU A 28 -11.26 25.50 -9.96
C LEU A 28 -11.82 26.90 -10.21
N LYS A 29 -11.45 27.92 -9.42
CA LYS A 29 -11.99 29.29 -9.56
C LYS A 29 -11.54 29.92 -10.87
N GLU A 30 -10.25 29.81 -11.16
CA GLU A 30 -9.59 30.26 -12.38
C GLU A 30 -10.14 29.50 -13.59
N GLY A 31 -10.33 28.19 -13.45
CA GLY A 31 -10.94 27.33 -14.46
C GLY A 31 -12.39 27.71 -14.80
N ILE A 32 -13.22 28.05 -13.81
CA ILE A 32 -14.57 28.59 -14.03
C ILE A 32 -14.51 29.94 -14.76
N GLY A 33 -13.57 30.82 -14.40
CA GLY A 33 -13.34 32.08 -15.10
C GLY A 33 -12.98 31.87 -16.57
N ILE A 34 -12.08 30.93 -16.87
CA ILE A 34 -11.70 30.56 -18.24
C ILE A 34 -12.88 29.94 -19.00
N HIS A 35 -13.69 29.09 -18.37
CA HIS A 35 -14.90 28.54 -18.98
C HIS A 35 -15.92 29.64 -19.35
N GLY A 36 -16.09 30.65 -18.48
CA GLY A 36 -16.89 31.83 -18.81
C GLY A 36 -16.37 32.60 -20.04
N LEU A 37 -15.05 32.65 -20.23
CA LEU A 37 -14.45 33.21 -21.45
C LEU A 37 -14.67 32.31 -22.68
N VAL A 38 -14.54 30.97 -22.55
CA VAL A 38 -14.82 30.01 -23.63
C VAL A 38 -16.21 30.24 -24.22
N VAL A 39 -17.24 30.33 -23.37
CA VAL A 39 -18.63 30.59 -23.79
C VAL A 39 -18.76 32.00 -24.39
N LYS A 40 -18.15 33.01 -23.79
CA LYS A 40 -18.18 34.40 -24.29
C LYS A 40 -17.58 34.54 -25.70
N TYR A 41 -16.56 33.75 -26.03
CA TYR A 41 -15.91 33.74 -27.35
C TYR A 41 -16.42 32.62 -28.27
N GLY A 42 -17.53 31.95 -27.93
CA GLY A 42 -18.17 30.93 -28.78
C GLY A 42 -17.31 29.69 -29.06
N CYS A 43 -16.36 29.38 -28.18
CA CYS A 43 -15.43 28.26 -28.32
C CYS A 43 -15.92 26.99 -27.59
N ASP A 44 -17.11 27.03 -26.99
CA ASP A 44 -17.75 25.95 -26.21
C ASP A 44 -18.18 24.75 -27.08
N PHE A 45 -18.39 24.96 -28.37
CA PHE A 45 -18.69 23.90 -29.34
C PHE A 45 -17.44 23.10 -29.79
N ASP A 46 -16.22 23.57 -29.51
CA ASP A 46 -15.02 22.87 -29.95
C ASP A 46 -14.73 21.64 -29.07
N VAL A 47 -14.58 20.47 -29.71
CA VAL A 47 -14.40 19.18 -29.04
C VAL A 47 -13.15 19.13 -28.14
N TYR A 48 -12.07 19.85 -28.47
CA TYR A 48 -10.84 19.87 -27.66
C TYR A 48 -10.97 20.81 -26.46
N VAL A 49 -11.68 21.92 -26.61
CA VAL A 49 -12.03 22.82 -25.51
C VAL A 49 -12.98 22.10 -24.54
N GLY A 50 -14.06 21.49 -25.04
CA GLY A 50 -14.98 20.68 -24.25
C GLY A 50 -14.29 19.52 -23.51
N SER A 51 -13.45 18.74 -24.21
CA SER A 51 -12.64 17.67 -23.58
C SER A 51 -11.78 18.18 -22.42
N SER A 52 -11.18 19.36 -22.57
CA SER A 52 -10.32 19.96 -21.54
C SER A 52 -11.14 20.45 -20.35
N LEU A 53 -12.34 20.98 -20.57
CA LEU A 53 -13.26 21.42 -19.52
C LEU A 53 -13.82 20.23 -18.72
N VAL A 54 -14.15 19.10 -19.39
CA VAL A 54 -14.53 17.85 -18.70
C VAL A 54 -13.39 17.35 -17.81
N ASP A 55 -12.16 17.36 -18.31
CA ASP A 55 -10.96 17.00 -17.52
C ASP A 55 -10.73 17.91 -16.31
N LEU A 56 -10.87 19.24 -16.48
CA LEU A 56 -10.79 20.22 -15.40
C LEU A 56 -11.82 19.94 -14.30
N TYR A 57 -13.10 19.88 -14.64
CA TYR A 57 -14.16 19.68 -13.64
C TYR A 57 -14.07 18.29 -12.99
N GLY A 58 -13.72 17.25 -13.76
CA GLY A 58 -13.50 15.91 -13.25
C GLY A 58 -12.37 15.82 -12.22
N LYS A 59 -11.22 16.46 -12.49
CA LYS A 59 -10.11 16.51 -11.51
C LYS A 59 -10.42 17.36 -10.29
N CYS A 60 -11.14 18.47 -10.46
CA CYS A 60 -11.61 19.32 -9.36
C CYS A 60 -12.78 18.72 -8.57
N LYS A 61 -13.17 17.46 -8.82
CA LYS A 61 -14.28 16.72 -8.19
C LYS A 61 -15.68 17.32 -8.42
N GLU A 62 -15.80 18.27 -9.34
CA GLU A 62 -17.05 18.91 -9.76
C GLU A 62 -17.76 18.07 -10.85
N ILE A 63 -18.04 16.81 -10.54
CA ILE A 63 -18.48 15.82 -11.53
C ILE A 63 -19.82 16.19 -12.20
N ALA A 64 -20.70 16.90 -11.50
CA ALA A 64 -21.94 17.43 -12.08
C ALA A 64 -21.68 18.51 -13.14
N CYS A 65 -20.65 19.34 -12.96
CA CYS A 65 -20.24 20.31 -13.97
C CYS A 65 -19.57 19.61 -15.16
N ALA A 66 -18.73 18.60 -14.91
CA ALA A 66 -18.13 17.77 -15.96
C ALA A 66 -19.19 17.07 -16.83
N ARG A 67 -20.20 16.44 -16.20
CA ARG A 67 -21.33 15.80 -16.89
C ARG A 67 -22.10 16.79 -17.75
N LYS A 68 -22.46 17.97 -17.22
CA LYS A 68 -23.15 19.03 -17.99
C LYS A 68 -22.36 19.50 -19.22
N VAL A 69 -21.05 19.69 -19.11
CA VAL A 69 -20.20 20.04 -20.26
C VAL A 69 -20.21 18.89 -21.26
N PHE A 70 -19.99 17.66 -20.80
CA PHE A 70 -19.97 16.46 -21.63
C PHE A 70 -21.31 16.22 -22.35
N ASP A 71 -22.44 16.49 -21.71
CA ASP A 71 -23.79 16.42 -22.32
C ASP A 71 -24.00 17.51 -23.38
N GLY A 72 -23.49 18.72 -23.16
CA GLY A 72 -23.57 19.83 -24.11
C GLY A 72 -22.67 19.70 -25.34
N MET A 73 -21.66 18.82 -25.32
CA MET A 73 -20.78 18.58 -26.46
C MET A 73 -21.55 17.92 -27.62
N PHE A 74 -21.61 18.60 -28.77
CA PHE A 74 -22.20 18.07 -30.01
C PHE A 74 -21.43 16.85 -30.52
N ASP A 75 -20.10 16.98 -30.67
CA ASP A 75 -19.18 15.89 -30.97
C ASP A 75 -18.40 15.47 -29.72
N ARG A 76 -18.22 14.16 -29.53
CA ARG A 76 -17.46 13.58 -28.41
C ARG A 76 -16.36 12.66 -28.94
N ASN A 77 -15.10 13.04 -28.72
CA ASN A 77 -13.95 12.23 -29.10
C ASN A 77 -13.55 11.24 -27.98
N GLU A 78 -12.64 10.32 -28.27
CA GLU A 78 -12.16 9.34 -27.27
C GLU A 78 -11.62 9.99 -25.97
N VAL A 79 -11.08 11.20 -26.05
CA VAL A 79 -10.51 11.93 -24.92
C VAL A 79 -11.62 12.39 -23.98
N SER A 80 -12.70 13.02 -24.48
CA SER A 80 -13.82 13.47 -23.63
C SER A 80 -14.51 12.30 -22.93
N TRP A 81 -14.73 11.17 -23.63
CA TRP A 81 -15.26 9.94 -23.03
C TRP A 81 -14.34 9.42 -21.92
N THR A 82 -13.03 9.33 -22.18
CA THR A 82 -12.05 8.88 -21.18
C THR A 82 -11.99 9.81 -19.97
N SER A 83 -12.01 11.14 -20.17
CA SER A 83 -12.03 12.13 -19.10
C SER A 83 -13.29 12.02 -18.23
N MET A 84 -14.45 11.73 -18.82
CA MET A 84 -15.69 11.54 -18.08
C MET A 84 -15.68 10.27 -17.22
N VAL A 85 -15.19 9.15 -17.78
CA VAL A 85 -14.97 7.88 -17.03
C VAL A 85 -14.00 8.09 -15.86
N VAL A 86 -12.85 8.73 -16.10
CA VAL A 86 -11.86 9.04 -15.05
C VAL A 86 -12.44 9.98 -13.98
N GLY A 87 -13.27 10.95 -14.37
CA GLY A 87 -13.98 11.84 -13.44
C GLY A 87 -14.86 11.07 -12.45
N TYR A 88 -15.71 10.18 -12.95
CA TYR A 88 -16.58 9.36 -12.11
C TYR A 88 -15.78 8.41 -11.20
N VAL A 89 -14.76 7.72 -11.74
CA VAL A 89 -13.84 6.86 -10.95
C VAL A 89 -13.12 7.65 -9.84
N ASN A 90 -12.76 8.92 -10.08
CA ASN A 90 -12.08 9.74 -9.08
C ASN A 90 -12.99 10.17 -7.93
N VAL A 91 -14.29 10.36 -8.19
CA VAL A 91 -15.31 10.62 -7.13
C VAL A 91 -15.75 9.33 -6.44
N GLY A 92 -15.48 8.16 -7.04
CA GLY A 92 -15.81 6.83 -6.49
C GLY A 92 -17.08 6.21 -7.05
N ASP A 93 -17.78 6.91 -7.95
CA ASP A 93 -18.98 6.42 -8.62
C ASP A 93 -18.61 5.55 -9.83
N VAL A 94 -18.12 4.34 -9.54
CA VAL A 94 -17.74 3.36 -10.57
C VAL A 94 -18.97 2.82 -11.32
N GLY A 95 -20.18 2.98 -10.76
CA GLY A 95 -21.44 2.63 -11.41
C GLY A 95 -21.75 3.52 -12.61
N GLU A 96 -21.76 4.84 -12.42
CA GLU A 96 -21.90 5.79 -13.53
C GLU A 96 -20.69 5.76 -14.47
N ALA A 97 -19.46 5.55 -13.95
CA ALA A 97 -18.29 5.34 -14.79
C ALA A 97 -18.47 4.16 -15.76
N LYS A 98 -19.04 3.04 -15.28
CA LYS A 98 -19.32 1.85 -16.09
C LYS A 98 -20.36 2.12 -17.17
N LYS A 99 -21.42 2.89 -16.88
CA LYS A 99 -22.42 3.30 -17.89
C LYS A 99 -21.78 4.13 -19.01
N VAL A 100 -21.01 5.16 -18.66
CA VAL A 100 -20.29 6.00 -19.65
C VAL A 100 -19.27 5.19 -20.44
N PHE A 101 -18.60 4.23 -19.81
CA PHE A 101 -17.68 3.31 -20.48
C PHE A 101 -18.41 2.33 -21.43
N ASP A 102 -19.63 1.91 -21.09
CA ASP A 102 -20.46 1.04 -21.92
C ASP A 102 -21.04 1.78 -23.14
N GLU A 103 -21.41 3.04 -22.97
CA GLU A 103 -21.84 3.95 -24.05
C GLU A 103 -20.69 4.39 -24.97
N MET A 104 -19.43 4.32 -24.53
CA MET A 104 -18.25 4.78 -25.27
C MET A 104 -18.10 4.04 -26.62
N PRO A 105 -18.24 4.71 -27.79
CA PRO A 105 -18.29 4.04 -29.09
C PRO A 105 -17.00 3.30 -29.48
N LYS A 106 -15.86 3.79 -29.00
CA LYS A 106 -14.55 3.17 -29.19
C LYS A 106 -13.73 3.33 -27.90
N ARG A 107 -13.52 2.21 -27.21
CA ARG A 107 -12.70 2.13 -25.99
C ARG A 107 -11.23 2.04 -26.36
N ASN A 108 -10.39 2.77 -25.62
CA ASN A 108 -8.94 2.73 -25.73
C ASN A 108 -8.31 2.22 -24.43
N ALA A 109 -7.00 1.92 -24.44
CA ALA A 109 -6.32 1.36 -23.27
C ALA A 109 -6.43 2.23 -22.00
N PHE A 110 -6.52 3.56 -22.12
CA PHE A 110 -6.71 4.45 -20.98
C PHE A 110 -8.09 4.26 -20.33
N SER A 111 -9.16 4.17 -21.14
CA SER A 111 -10.51 3.92 -20.64
C SER A 111 -10.66 2.57 -19.93
N TRP A 112 -10.07 1.49 -20.49
CA TRP A 112 -10.02 0.17 -19.84
C TRP A 112 -9.27 0.23 -18.51
N ASN A 113 -8.07 0.81 -18.51
CA ASN A 113 -7.23 0.92 -17.32
C ASN A 113 -7.88 1.79 -16.23
N ALA A 114 -8.62 2.84 -16.59
CA ALA A 114 -9.38 3.65 -15.64
C ALA A 114 -10.47 2.83 -14.94
N MET A 115 -11.25 2.04 -15.69
CA MET A 115 -12.28 1.17 -15.10
C MET A 115 -11.70 0.06 -14.23
N ILE A 116 -10.63 -0.62 -14.68
CA ILE A 116 -9.95 -1.67 -13.89
C ILE A 116 -9.45 -1.09 -12.57
N ASN A 117 -8.76 0.06 -12.59
CA ASN A 117 -8.32 0.74 -11.36
C ASN A 117 -9.50 1.19 -10.48
N GLY A 118 -10.63 1.59 -11.07
CA GLY A 118 -11.84 1.94 -10.32
C GLY A 118 -12.39 0.76 -9.51
N PHE A 119 -12.54 -0.41 -10.14
CA PHE A 119 -12.99 -1.63 -9.44
C PHE A 119 -11.95 -2.13 -8.42
N VAL A 120 -10.65 -2.07 -8.72
CA VAL A 120 -9.57 -2.38 -7.77
C VAL A 120 -9.65 -1.49 -6.53
N ARG A 121 -9.87 -0.17 -6.70
CA ARG A 121 -10.02 0.78 -5.58
C ARG A 121 -11.26 0.53 -4.72
N LEU A 122 -12.30 -0.10 -5.26
CA LEU A 122 -13.49 -0.54 -4.51
C LEU A 122 -13.32 -1.95 -3.88
N GLY A 123 -12.21 -2.65 -4.15
CA GLY A 123 -12.00 -4.04 -3.71
C GLY A 123 -12.75 -5.09 -4.54
N ASP A 124 -13.52 -4.70 -5.58
CA ASP A 124 -14.20 -5.65 -6.47
C ASP A 124 -13.23 -6.19 -7.54
N LEU A 125 -12.32 -7.05 -7.08
CA LEU A 125 -11.37 -7.74 -7.94
C LEU A 125 -12.04 -8.66 -8.97
N LYS A 126 -13.30 -9.08 -8.75
CA LYS A 126 -14.03 -9.93 -9.70
C LYS A 126 -14.43 -9.14 -10.93
N SER A 127 -15.03 -7.96 -10.76
CA SER A 127 -15.35 -7.06 -11.88
C SER A 127 -14.10 -6.50 -12.55
N ALA A 128 -13.06 -6.17 -11.77
CA ALA A 128 -11.77 -5.76 -12.31
C ALA A 128 -11.15 -6.84 -13.21
N ARG A 129 -11.12 -8.10 -12.74
CA ARG A 129 -10.62 -9.25 -13.50
C ARG A 129 -11.42 -9.49 -14.77
N LYS A 130 -12.75 -9.42 -14.70
CA LYS A 130 -13.63 -9.57 -15.87
C LYS A 130 -13.32 -8.53 -16.95
N LEU A 131 -13.22 -7.25 -16.59
CA LEU A 131 -12.85 -6.19 -17.54
C LEU A 131 -11.44 -6.35 -18.11
N PHE A 132 -10.49 -6.80 -17.30
CA PHE A 132 -9.15 -7.12 -17.77
C PHE A 132 -9.17 -8.25 -18.82
N ASP A 133 -9.94 -9.32 -18.57
CA ASP A 133 -10.07 -10.43 -19.52
C ASP A 133 -10.77 -10.00 -20.82
N GLU A 134 -11.79 -9.14 -20.75
CA GLU A 134 -12.48 -8.53 -21.90
C GLU A 134 -11.62 -7.52 -22.69
N MET A 135 -10.58 -6.92 -22.08
CA MET A 135 -9.69 -5.96 -22.73
C MET A 135 -8.94 -6.62 -23.91
N PRO A 136 -9.07 -6.11 -25.17
CA PRO A 136 -8.42 -6.73 -26.32
C PRO A 136 -6.89 -6.74 -26.24
N ASP A 137 -6.30 -5.55 -26.03
CA ASP A 137 -4.86 -5.34 -26.02
C ASP A 137 -4.35 -5.03 -24.60
N LYS A 138 -4.24 -6.09 -23.77
CA LYS A 138 -3.71 -6.01 -22.40
C LYS A 138 -2.27 -5.48 -22.42
N ASN A 139 -1.98 -4.46 -21.60
CA ASN A 139 -0.67 -3.83 -21.50
C ASN A 139 -0.12 -3.83 -20.06
N VAL A 140 1.14 -3.47 -19.85
CA VAL A 140 1.79 -3.50 -18.53
C VAL A 140 0.99 -2.74 -17.45
N VAL A 141 0.36 -1.61 -17.79
CA VAL A 141 -0.48 -0.84 -16.86
C VAL A 141 -1.72 -1.64 -16.41
N SER A 142 -2.37 -2.37 -17.33
CA SER A 142 -3.52 -3.23 -17.01
C SER A 142 -3.13 -4.40 -16.10
N PHE A 143 -1.96 -5.00 -16.31
CA PHE A 143 -1.41 -6.06 -15.45
C PHE A 143 -1.06 -5.51 -14.07
N THR A 144 -0.28 -4.43 -14.00
CA THR A 144 0.17 -3.81 -12.76
C THR A 144 -0.99 -3.38 -11.86
N ALA A 145 -2.08 -2.85 -12.45
CA ALA A 145 -3.29 -2.50 -11.69
C ALA A 145 -3.93 -3.70 -10.98
N LEU A 146 -4.02 -4.87 -11.64
CA LEU A 146 -4.50 -6.08 -10.99
C LEU A 146 -3.48 -6.68 -10.01
N ILE A 147 -2.19 -6.65 -10.32
CA ILE A 147 -1.13 -7.15 -9.42
C ILE A 147 -1.18 -6.40 -8.09
N ASP A 148 -1.26 -5.07 -8.12
CA ASP A 148 -1.46 -4.20 -6.95
C ASP A 148 -2.79 -4.51 -6.22
N GLY A 149 -3.88 -4.71 -6.95
CA GLY A 149 -5.18 -5.06 -6.39
C GLY A 149 -5.20 -6.40 -5.64
N TYR A 150 -4.67 -7.46 -6.27
CA TYR A 150 -4.56 -8.79 -5.65
C TYR A 150 -3.58 -8.77 -4.46
N ALA A 151 -2.46 -8.05 -4.58
CA ALA A 151 -1.52 -7.87 -3.48
C ALA A 151 -2.16 -7.17 -2.26
N LYS A 152 -2.95 -6.11 -2.49
CA LYS A 152 -3.69 -5.43 -1.41
C LYS A 152 -4.79 -6.28 -0.76
N ALA A 153 -5.32 -7.27 -1.49
CA ALA A 153 -6.24 -8.27 -0.94
C ALA A 153 -5.53 -9.50 -0.32
N GLY A 154 -4.19 -9.53 -0.31
CA GLY A 154 -3.39 -10.64 0.22
C GLY A 154 -3.28 -11.87 -0.69
N ASP A 155 -3.91 -11.88 -1.86
CA ASP A 155 -3.81 -12.96 -2.85
C ASP A 155 -2.53 -12.84 -3.68
N MET A 156 -1.41 -13.12 -3.03
CA MET A 156 -0.08 -13.11 -3.67
C MET A 156 0.10 -14.22 -4.71
N ALA A 157 -0.81 -15.20 -4.79
CA ALA A 157 -0.79 -16.23 -5.82
C ALA A 157 -1.30 -15.65 -7.15
N SER A 158 -2.52 -15.10 -7.17
CA SER A 158 -3.07 -14.43 -8.35
C SER A 158 -2.20 -13.25 -8.82
N ALA A 159 -1.61 -12.50 -7.88
CA ALA A 159 -0.66 -11.44 -8.20
C ALA A 159 0.60 -11.96 -8.91
N ARG A 160 1.19 -13.09 -8.46
CA ARG A 160 2.35 -13.70 -9.11
C ARG A 160 1.98 -14.26 -10.49
N ASP A 161 0.85 -14.95 -10.61
CA ASP A 161 0.42 -15.54 -11.88
C ASP A 161 0.20 -14.49 -12.97
N LEU A 162 -0.39 -13.34 -12.62
CA LEU A 162 -0.53 -12.20 -13.54
C LEU A 162 0.81 -11.57 -13.91
N PHE A 163 1.72 -11.43 -12.94
CA PHE A 163 3.07 -10.94 -13.19
C PHE A 163 3.85 -11.86 -14.14
N GLU A 164 3.65 -13.18 -14.07
CA GLU A 164 4.30 -14.10 -15.01
C GLU A 164 3.75 -14.03 -16.43
N GLN A 165 2.45 -13.76 -16.57
CA GLN A 165 1.78 -13.55 -17.85
C GLN A 165 2.17 -12.22 -18.52
N CYS A 166 2.57 -11.20 -17.75
CA CYS A 166 3.02 -9.91 -18.27
C CYS A 166 4.36 -10.07 -19.01
N ARG A 167 4.37 -9.92 -20.34
CA ARG A 167 5.59 -10.02 -21.15
C ARG A 167 6.52 -8.83 -20.90
N ASP A 168 5.98 -7.62 -21.08
CA ASP A 168 6.72 -6.36 -21.05
C ASP A 168 6.76 -5.76 -19.62
N ARG A 169 7.36 -6.51 -18.69
CA ARG A 169 7.49 -6.11 -17.27
C ARG A 169 8.36 -4.85 -17.12
N ASP A 170 7.76 -3.75 -16.70
CA ASP A 170 8.46 -2.50 -16.37
C ASP A 170 8.75 -2.38 -14.86
N VAL A 171 9.49 -1.34 -14.46
CA VAL A 171 9.83 -1.05 -13.05
C VAL A 171 8.59 -1.00 -12.16
N VAL A 172 7.46 -0.51 -12.67
CA VAL A 172 6.20 -0.39 -11.90
C VAL A 172 5.60 -1.78 -11.62
N SER A 173 5.64 -2.70 -12.58
CA SER A 173 5.18 -4.09 -12.39
C SER A 173 6.04 -4.86 -11.38
N TRP A 174 7.36 -4.66 -11.36
CA TRP A 174 8.27 -5.20 -10.33
C TRP A 174 7.96 -4.58 -8.96
N SER A 175 7.79 -3.26 -8.91
CA SER A 175 7.46 -2.49 -7.71
C SER A 175 6.18 -2.97 -7.02
N ALA A 176 5.10 -3.18 -7.77
CA ALA A 176 3.83 -3.66 -7.25
C ALA A 176 3.96 -5.05 -6.59
N LEU A 177 4.68 -5.98 -7.22
CA LEU A 177 4.81 -7.35 -6.69
C LEU A 177 5.86 -7.45 -5.56
N ILE A 178 6.97 -6.70 -5.61
CA ILE A 178 7.97 -6.64 -4.53
C ILE A 178 7.34 -6.04 -3.26
N SER A 179 6.64 -4.90 -3.39
CA SER A 179 5.94 -4.28 -2.25
C SER A 179 4.80 -5.18 -1.73
N GLY A 180 4.03 -5.82 -2.61
CA GLY A 180 3.03 -6.81 -2.26
C GLY A 180 3.58 -7.96 -1.39
N TYR A 181 4.71 -8.57 -1.78
CA TYR A 181 5.34 -9.62 -0.96
C TYR A 181 5.86 -9.11 0.39
N ALA A 182 6.41 -7.88 0.43
CA ALA A 182 6.91 -7.28 1.67
C ALA A 182 5.77 -6.91 2.64
N GLN A 183 4.62 -6.47 2.13
CA GLN A 183 3.45 -6.10 2.94
C GLN A 183 2.68 -7.33 3.45
N ASN A 184 2.61 -8.41 2.67
CA ASN A 184 1.89 -9.63 3.03
C ASN A 184 2.76 -10.68 3.77
N GLY A 185 3.77 -10.23 4.53
CA GLY A 185 4.58 -11.11 5.39
C GLY A 185 5.40 -12.18 4.65
N GLN A 186 5.73 -11.96 3.37
CA GLN A 186 6.55 -12.85 2.55
C GLN A 186 7.87 -12.21 2.11
N PRO A 187 8.67 -11.62 3.04
CA PRO A 187 9.83 -10.82 2.68
C PRO A 187 10.90 -11.60 1.90
N THR A 188 11.06 -12.90 2.17
CA THR A 188 11.98 -13.77 1.42
C THR A 188 11.62 -13.86 -0.07
N ASN A 189 10.34 -13.76 -0.43
CA ASN A 189 9.90 -13.74 -1.82
C ASN A 189 10.13 -12.36 -2.46
N ALA A 190 9.96 -11.27 -1.70
CA ALA A 190 10.33 -9.92 -2.14
C ALA A 190 11.82 -9.81 -2.49
N VAL A 191 12.72 -10.34 -1.63
CA VAL A 191 14.18 -10.35 -1.88
C VAL A 191 14.54 -11.20 -3.10
N LYS A 192 13.95 -12.40 -3.24
CA LYS A 192 14.17 -13.24 -4.44
C LYS A 192 13.75 -12.52 -5.72
N LEU A 193 12.60 -11.84 -5.70
CA LEU A 193 12.07 -11.12 -6.86
C LEU A 193 12.92 -9.88 -7.19
N PHE A 194 13.48 -9.19 -6.19
CA PHE A 194 14.47 -8.13 -6.40
C PHE A 194 15.75 -8.65 -7.08
N LEU A 195 16.27 -9.79 -6.64
CA LEU A 195 17.45 -10.41 -7.28
C LEU A 195 17.14 -10.86 -8.72
N GLU A 196 15.91 -11.30 -8.99
CA GLU A 196 15.42 -11.61 -10.34
C GLU A 196 15.34 -10.34 -11.22
N MET A 197 14.83 -9.23 -10.67
CA MET A 197 14.80 -7.93 -11.33
C MET A 197 16.21 -7.47 -11.74
N GLN A 198 17.16 -7.59 -10.81
CA GLN A 198 18.55 -7.20 -11.01
C GLN A 198 19.25 -8.07 -12.06
N SER A 199 18.99 -9.39 -12.08
CA SER A 199 19.57 -10.30 -13.09
C SER A 199 19.08 -10.01 -14.52
N ARG A 200 17.89 -9.41 -14.66
CA ARG A 200 17.34 -8.91 -15.92
C ARG A 200 17.82 -7.49 -16.29
N ASN A 201 18.78 -6.93 -15.55
CA ASN A 201 19.32 -5.57 -15.71
C ASN A 201 18.28 -4.43 -15.59
N VAL A 202 17.13 -4.69 -14.97
CA VAL A 202 16.15 -3.66 -14.67
C VAL A 202 16.61 -2.89 -13.43
N LYS A 203 16.91 -1.61 -13.58
CA LYS A 203 17.36 -0.77 -12.45
C LYS A 203 16.17 -0.51 -11.50
N PRO A 204 16.30 -0.80 -10.20
CA PRO A 204 15.27 -0.44 -9.23
C PRO A 204 15.25 1.07 -9.00
N ASP A 205 14.06 1.58 -8.70
CA ASP A 205 13.89 2.93 -8.17
C ASP A 205 14.03 2.94 -6.64
N GLU A 206 13.99 4.14 -6.08
CA GLU A 206 14.03 4.41 -4.64
C GLU A 206 12.94 3.65 -3.86
N PHE A 207 11.73 3.57 -4.42
CA PHE A 207 10.60 2.88 -3.78
C PHE A 207 10.85 1.37 -3.66
N ILE A 208 11.34 0.72 -4.72
CA ILE A 208 11.71 -0.70 -4.69
C ILE A 208 12.81 -0.95 -3.66
N VAL A 209 13.82 -0.07 -3.58
CA VAL A 209 14.92 -0.23 -2.64
C VAL A 209 14.46 -0.05 -1.18
N VAL A 210 13.55 0.89 -0.89
CA VAL A 210 12.94 1.02 0.44
C VAL A 210 12.10 -0.22 0.80
N ASN A 211 11.33 -0.79 -0.14
CA ASN A 211 10.60 -2.03 0.09
C ASN A 211 11.54 -3.23 0.31
N LEU A 212 12.69 -3.28 -0.36
CA LEU A 212 13.74 -4.26 -0.11
C LEU A 212 14.31 -4.12 1.31
N MET A 213 14.60 -2.91 1.79
CA MET A 213 15.06 -2.68 3.16
C MET A 213 14.03 -3.14 4.19
N SER A 214 12.74 -2.84 3.97
CA SER A 214 11.64 -3.32 4.81
C SER A 214 11.57 -4.85 4.84
N ALA A 215 11.67 -5.51 3.68
CA ALA A 215 11.73 -6.98 3.61
C ALA A 215 12.95 -7.55 4.36
N CYS A 216 14.12 -6.92 4.23
CA CYS A 216 15.32 -7.35 4.96
C CYS A 216 15.16 -7.18 6.48
N SER A 217 14.58 -6.06 6.92
CA SER A 217 14.23 -5.77 8.31
C SER A 217 13.32 -6.85 8.92
N GLN A 218 12.31 -7.30 8.17
CA GLN A 218 11.42 -8.40 8.59
C GLN A 218 12.11 -9.77 8.67
N ILE A 219 13.13 -10.03 7.83
CA ILE A 219 13.90 -11.28 7.84
C ILE A 219 14.89 -11.32 9.02
N GLY A 220 15.41 -10.16 9.46
CA GLY A 220 16.37 -10.07 10.56
C GLY A 220 17.75 -10.67 10.24
N ASN A 221 18.14 -10.77 8.97
CA ASN A 221 19.40 -11.39 8.55
C ASN A 221 20.53 -10.36 8.36
N LEU A 222 21.55 -10.43 9.23
CA LEU A 222 22.70 -9.53 9.25
C LEU A 222 23.48 -9.45 7.93
N GLU A 223 23.74 -10.58 7.27
CA GLU A 223 24.54 -10.61 6.04
C GLU A 223 23.76 -10.04 4.85
N LEU A 224 22.45 -10.28 4.81
CA LEU A 224 21.56 -9.64 3.84
C LEU A 224 21.49 -8.11 4.05
N ALA A 225 21.37 -7.66 5.30
CA ALA A 225 21.36 -6.22 5.62
C ALA A 225 22.68 -5.52 5.24
N LYS A 226 23.84 -6.14 5.51
CA LYS A 226 25.15 -5.64 5.04
C LYS A 226 25.24 -5.57 3.52
N TRP A 227 24.69 -6.57 2.82
CA TRP A 227 24.66 -6.57 1.35
C TRP A 227 23.77 -5.44 0.82
N VAL A 228 22.57 -5.21 1.39
CA VAL A 228 21.70 -4.09 1.00
C VAL A 228 22.33 -2.74 1.33
N ASP A 229 22.91 -2.53 2.51
CA ASP A 229 23.63 -1.29 2.84
C ASP A 229 24.77 -1.05 1.83
N SER A 230 25.58 -2.08 1.51
CA SER A 230 26.62 -1.96 0.48
C SER A 230 26.07 -1.67 -0.92
N TYR A 231 24.93 -2.26 -1.29
CA TYR A 231 24.26 -2.01 -2.57
C TYR A 231 23.78 -0.56 -2.68
N VAL A 232 23.08 -0.06 -1.65
CA VAL A 232 22.55 1.30 -1.58
C VAL A 232 23.67 2.33 -1.67
N ASN A 233 24.76 2.16 -0.90
CA ASN A 233 25.90 3.08 -0.92
C ASN A 233 26.69 3.07 -2.26
N LYS A 234 26.58 2.00 -3.07
CA LYS A 234 27.16 1.94 -4.42
C LYS A 234 26.25 2.55 -5.50
N GLN A 235 24.96 2.70 -5.21
CA GLN A 235 23.97 3.13 -6.18
C GLN A 235 23.95 4.66 -6.29
N SER A 236 24.73 5.21 -7.23
CA SER A 236 24.90 6.66 -7.44
C SER A 236 23.63 7.46 -7.77
N SER A 237 22.48 6.81 -7.94
CA SER A 237 21.17 7.43 -8.18
C SER A 237 20.31 7.59 -6.92
N LEU A 238 20.70 7.04 -5.77
CA LEU A 238 19.97 7.16 -4.52
C LEU A 238 20.54 8.32 -3.71
N ASP A 239 19.72 9.33 -3.46
CA ASP A 239 20.11 10.45 -2.60
C ASP A 239 19.99 10.05 -1.13
N LEU A 240 21.10 9.58 -0.56
CA LEU A 240 21.26 9.25 0.85
C LEU A 240 21.02 10.42 1.82
N ARG A 241 20.77 11.65 1.34
CA ARG A 241 20.35 12.78 2.17
C ARG A 241 18.85 12.74 2.51
N ARG A 242 18.06 11.91 1.82
CA ARG A 242 16.60 11.84 2.03
C ARG A 242 16.29 11.08 3.32
N ALA A 243 15.70 11.78 4.29
CA ALA A 243 15.43 11.27 5.63
C ALA A 243 14.68 9.92 5.65
N HIS A 244 13.76 9.67 4.71
CA HIS A 244 13.01 8.41 4.65
C HIS A 244 13.86 7.21 4.21
N VAL A 245 14.87 7.41 3.34
CA VAL A 245 15.82 6.37 2.93
C VAL A 245 16.75 6.02 4.08
N VAL A 246 17.25 7.04 4.80
CA VAL A 246 18.11 6.80 5.97
C VAL A 246 17.34 6.16 7.11
N ALA A 247 16.09 6.56 7.37
CA ALA A 247 15.23 5.89 8.35
C ALA A 247 15.00 4.40 8.02
N ALA A 248 14.80 4.05 6.74
CA ALA A 248 14.70 2.66 6.31
C ALA A 248 16.02 1.87 6.48
N LEU A 249 17.18 2.50 6.25
CA LEU A 249 18.50 1.90 6.54
C LEU A 249 18.74 1.71 8.04
N VAL A 250 18.33 2.66 8.88
CA VAL A 250 18.38 2.57 10.36
C VAL A 250 17.53 1.39 10.83
N ASP A 251 16.27 1.32 10.38
CA ASP A 251 15.34 0.24 10.73
C ASP A 251 15.90 -1.15 10.35
N MET A 252 16.33 -1.30 9.09
CA MET A 252 16.91 -2.53 8.58
C MET A 252 18.15 -2.96 9.38
N ASN A 253 19.12 -2.06 9.58
CA ASN A 253 20.34 -2.39 10.32
C ASN A 253 20.03 -2.75 11.77
N ALA A 254 19.12 -2.01 12.43
CA ALA A 254 18.76 -2.25 13.81
C ALA A 254 18.09 -3.64 13.99
N LYS A 255 17.04 -3.93 13.21
CA LYS A 255 16.32 -5.22 13.30
C LYS A 255 17.17 -6.42 12.85
N CYS A 256 18.13 -6.22 11.92
CA CYS A 256 19.03 -7.28 11.45
C CYS A 256 20.29 -7.48 12.32
N GLY A 257 20.35 -6.86 13.51
CA GLY A 257 21.44 -7.10 14.47
C GLY A 257 22.64 -6.14 14.37
N ASN A 258 22.63 -5.18 13.45
CA ASN A 258 23.71 -4.22 13.22
C ASN A 258 23.47 -2.87 13.92
N LEU A 259 23.25 -2.92 15.25
CA LEU A 259 22.89 -1.72 16.03
C LEU A 259 23.93 -0.59 15.89
N GLY A 260 25.23 -0.91 15.86
CA GLY A 260 26.28 0.11 15.68
C GLY A 260 26.14 0.92 14.39
N ARG A 261 25.85 0.27 13.26
CA ARG A 261 25.60 0.95 11.98
C ARG A 261 24.29 1.75 12.01
N ALA A 262 23.25 1.23 12.68
CA ALA A 262 22.00 1.94 12.86
C ALA A 262 22.19 3.24 13.67
N THR A 263 22.94 3.19 14.78
CA THR A 263 23.30 4.38 15.57
C THR A 263 24.09 5.39 14.76
N MET A 264 25.11 4.96 14.00
CA MET A 264 25.88 5.85 13.13
C MET A 264 24.97 6.57 12.12
N LEU A 265 24.16 5.81 11.38
CA LEU A 265 23.24 6.36 10.39
C LEU A 265 22.23 7.33 11.01
N PHE A 266 21.69 7.01 12.19
CA PHE A 266 20.76 7.86 12.94
C PHE A 266 21.40 9.17 13.40
N GLU A 267 22.67 9.15 13.81
CA GLU A 267 23.37 10.39 14.23
C GLU A 267 23.87 11.23 13.04
N GLU A 268 24.13 10.61 11.89
CA GLU A 268 24.47 11.27 10.63
C GLU A 268 23.25 11.89 9.91
N MET A 269 22.01 11.67 10.38
CA MET A 269 20.80 12.23 9.77
C MET A 269 20.79 13.78 9.81
N PRO A 270 20.66 14.48 8.66
CA PRO A 270 20.58 15.94 8.63
C PRO A 270 19.33 16.47 9.36
N GLU A 271 18.20 15.79 9.16
CA GLU A 271 16.94 16.02 9.86
C GLU A 271 16.43 14.68 10.37
N ARG A 272 16.25 14.57 11.69
CA ARG A 272 15.57 13.43 12.31
C ARG A 272 14.07 13.72 12.30
N ASN A 273 13.28 12.66 12.12
CA ASN A 273 11.84 12.71 12.16
C ASN A 273 11.29 11.58 13.05
N LEU A 274 9.99 11.64 13.36
CA LEU A 274 9.33 10.68 14.25
C LEU A 274 9.58 9.22 13.83
N ILE A 275 9.54 8.92 12.52
CA ILE A 275 9.82 7.59 11.97
C ILE A 275 11.24 7.13 12.32
N SER A 276 12.26 7.98 12.14
CA SER A 276 13.65 7.64 12.47
C SER A 276 13.86 7.39 13.97
N PHE A 277 13.20 8.16 14.84
CA PHE A 277 13.21 7.93 16.29
C PHE A 277 12.54 6.60 16.63
N CYS A 278 11.35 6.32 16.09
CA CYS A 278 10.63 5.05 16.31
C CYS A 278 11.44 3.84 15.85
N SER A 279 12.05 3.87 14.66
CA SER A 279 12.92 2.79 14.18
C SER A 279 14.15 2.57 15.07
N MET A 280 14.79 3.64 15.56
CA MET A 280 15.96 3.53 16.42
C MET A 280 15.60 3.05 17.84
N MET A 281 14.51 3.56 18.44
CA MET A 281 13.98 3.09 19.72
C MET A 281 13.56 1.62 19.67
N HIS A 282 12.89 1.20 18.59
CA HIS A 282 12.52 -0.20 18.38
C HIS A 282 13.75 -1.09 18.20
N GLY A 283 14.78 -0.58 17.53
CA GLY A 283 16.11 -1.18 17.48
C GLY A 283 16.69 -1.45 18.86
N LEU A 284 16.86 -0.40 19.67
CA LEU A 284 17.36 -0.49 21.05
C LEU A 284 16.53 -1.48 21.89
N SER A 285 15.21 -1.50 21.71
CA SER A 285 14.28 -2.44 22.35
C SER A 285 14.53 -3.91 21.98
N ILE A 286 14.82 -4.22 20.70
CA ILE A 286 15.15 -5.60 20.27
C ILE A 286 16.50 -6.05 20.87
N HIS A 287 17.46 -5.14 20.96
CA HIS A 287 18.81 -5.42 21.49
C HIS A 287 18.89 -5.44 23.02
N GLY A 288 17.77 -5.32 23.73
CA GLY A 288 17.72 -5.30 25.20
C GLY A 288 18.16 -3.98 25.85
N CYS A 289 18.45 -2.95 25.05
CA CYS A 289 18.86 -1.62 25.50
C CYS A 289 17.66 -0.71 25.83
N GLY A 290 16.61 -1.25 26.47
CA GLY A 290 15.34 -0.53 26.65
C GLY A 290 15.45 0.80 27.40
N ALA A 291 16.34 0.92 28.38
CA ALA A 291 16.61 2.20 29.06
C ALA A 291 17.17 3.27 28.11
N GLN A 292 17.96 2.89 27.09
CA GLN A 292 18.42 3.82 26.06
C GLN A 292 17.28 4.21 25.12
N ALA A 293 16.31 3.32 24.85
CA ALA A 293 15.13 3.65 24.07
C ALA A 293 14.23 4.68 24.79
N VAL A 294 14.02 4.53 26.10
CA VAL A 294 13.31 5.53 26.93
C VAL A 294 14.04 6.88 26.93
N SER A 295 15.37 6.86 27.12
CA SER A 295 16.18 8.09 27.02
C SER A 295 16.13 8.74 25.64
N LEU A 296 15.97 7.95 24.57
CA LEU A 296 15.82 8.44 23.21
C LEU A 296 14.41 9.02 22.95
N PHE A 297 13.37 8.51 23.60
CA PHE A 297 12.03 9.11 23.63
C PHE A 297 12.05 10.49 24.32
N ASP A 298 12.73 10.62 25.46
CA ASP A 298 12.93 11.93 26.12
C ASP A 298 13.69 12.92 25.22
N ARG A 299 14.66 12.45 24.45
CA ARG A 299 15.39 13.26 23.46
C ARG A 299 14.48 13.71 22.31
N MET A 300 13.64 12.82 21.78
CA MET A 300 12.66 13.11 20.74
C MET A 300 11.73 14.27 21.13
N ILE A 301 11.22 14.26 22.36
CA ILE A 301 10.38 15.35 22.91
C ILE A 301 11.18 16.65 23.04
N LYS A 302 12.43 16.58 23.54
CA LYS A 302 13.32 17.76 23.68
C LYS A 302 13.72 18.38 22.34
N GLU A 303 13.81 17.59 21.28
CA GLU A 303 14.03 18.07 19.90
C GLU A 303 12.74 18.63 19.25
N GLY A 304 11.61 18.66 19.98
CA GLY A 304 10.37 19.30 19.57
C GLY A 304 9.40 18.42 18.79
N HIS A 305 9.64 17.10 18.75
CA HIS A 305 8.73 16.16 18.09
C HIS A 305 7.60 15.71 19.05
N THR A 306 6.36 15.90 18.64
CA THR A 306 5.19 15.32 19.31
C THR A 306 5.15 13.80 19.07
N PRO A 307 5.14 12.96 20.13
CA PRO A 307 4.91 11.52 19.99
C PRO A 307 3.53 11.21 19.40
N ASP A 308 3.42 10.09 18.68
CA ASP A 308 2.17 9.53 18.17
C ASP A 308 1.91 8.13 18.77
N ASP A 309 0.81 7.51 18.34
CA ASP A 309 0.40 6.13 18.70
C ASP A 309 1.53 5.10 18.48
N VAL A 310 2.33 5.27 17.41
CA VAL A 310 3.46 4.38 17.10
C VAL A 310 4.62 4.60 18.05
N ALA A 311 4.96 5.86 18.35
CA ALA A 311 6.03 6.21 19.28
C ALA A 311 5.76 5.70 20.70
N PHE A 312 4.53 5.85 21.19
CA PHE A 312 4.11 5.29 22.48
C PHE A 312 4.15 3.76 22.48
N THR A 313 3.62 3.09 21.45
CA THR A 313 3.72 1.62 21.31
C THR A 313 5.18 1.14 21.35
N VAL A 314 6.09 1.83 20.65
CA VAL A 314 7.52 1.47 20.61
C VAL A 314 8.21 1.66 21.97
N VAL A 315 8.00 2.78 22.65
CA VAL A 315 8.65 3.02 23.96
C VAL A 315 8.08 2.11 25.05
N LEU A 316 6.76 1.84 25.06
CA LEU A 316 6.16 0.88 25.99
C LEU A 316 6.65 -0.56 25.72
N THR A 317 6.85 -0.95 24.46
CA THR A 317 7.51 -2.22 24.11
C THR A 317 8.93 -2.28 24.69
N ALA A 318 9.68 -1.17 24.64
CA ALA A 318 11.03 -1.09 25.21
C ALA A 318 11.02 -1.20 26.74
N SER A 319 10.12 -0.50 27.41
CA SER A 319 9.91 -0.58 28.85
C SER A 319 9.52 -2.00 29.28
N SER A 320 8.60 -2.66 28.56
CA SER A 320 8.24 -4.08 28.80
C SER A 320 9.47 -5.00 28.76
N ARG A 321 10.27 -4.92 27.69
CA ARG A 321 11.42 -5.81 27.51
C ARG A 321 12.55 -5.56 28.52
N ALA A 322 12.68 -4.33 29.01
CA ALA A 322 13.66 -3.96 30.03
C ALA A 322 13.14 -4.05 31.48
N GLY A 323 11.86 -4.37 31.70
CA GLY A 323 11.26 -4.42 33.03
C GLY A 323 11.09 -3.05 33.71
N LEU A 324 11.06 -1.96 32.94
CA LEU A 324 10.95 -0.59 33.44
C LEU A 324 9.49 -0.25 33.78
N VAL A 325 8.96 -0.84 34.86
CA VAL A 325 7.54 -0.75 35.23
C VAL A 325 7.10 0.68 35.52
N GLU A 326 7.92 1.42 36.27
CA GLU A 326 7.60 2.80 36.67
C GLU A 326 7.56 3.74 35.46
N ASP A 327 8.56 3.65 34.57
CA ASP A 327 8.58 4.41 33.31
C ASP A 327 7.44 4.01 32.38
N GLY A 328 7.14 2.70 32.24
CA GLY A 328 6.04 2.23 31.41
C GLY A 328 4.68 2.74 31.86
N CYS A 329 4.39 2.69 33.17
CA CYS A 329 3.17 3.29 33.71
C CYS A 329 3.14 4.82 33.49
N ARG A 330 4.22 5.53 33.80
CA ARG A 330 4.34 6.98 33.59
C ARG A 330 4.12 7.40 32.13
N LEU A 331 4.63 6.62 31.17
CA LEU A 331 4.47 6.87 29.73
C LEU A 331 3.05 6.54 29.24
N PHE A 332 2.39 5.51 29.79
CA PHE A 332 1.00 5.20 29.48
C PHE A 332 0.04 6.26 30.05
N ASP A 333 0.31 6.75 31.26
CA ASP A 333 -0.47 7.83 31.87
C ASP A 333 -0.28 9.17 31.13
N SER A 334 0.93 9.51 30.68
CA SER A 334 1.16 10.75 29.92
C SER A 334 0.53 10.70 28.52
N MET A 335 0.54 9.54 27.85
CA MET A 335 -0.18 9.33 26.58
C MET A 335 -1.65 9.78 26.68
N ILE A 336 -2.33 9.40 27.78
CA ILE A 336 -3.74 9.70 28.01
C ILE A 336 -3.92 11.15 28.47
N ASN A 337 -3.18 11.58 29.51
CA ASN A 337 -3.47 12.81 30.23
C ASN A 337 -2.77 14.06 29.67
N GLU A 338 -1.58 13.90 29.06
CA GLU A 338 -0.81 15.01 28.48
C GLU A 338 -1.03 15.11 26.98
N TYR A 339 -1.01 13.98 26.27
CA TYR A 339 -1.13 13.92 24.80
C TYR A 339 -2.55 13.67 24.29
N SER A 340 -3.52 13.36 25.18
CA SER A 340 -4.92 13.10 24.82
C SER A 340 -5.11 12.00 23.76
N LEU A 341 -4.20 11.03 23.70
CA LEU A 341 -4.28 9.90 22.78
C LEU A 341 -5.14 8.79 23.40
N VAL A 342 -6.03 8.20 22.60
CA VAL A 342 -6.84 7.04 23.02
C VAL A 342 -5.97 5.78 22.92
N PRO A 343 -5.75 5.02 24.01
CA PRO A 343 -4.90 3.83 23.97
C PRO A 343 -5.46 2.77 23.01
N SER A 344 -4.67 2.43 21.99
CA SER A 344 -4.98 1.31 21.09
C SER A 344 -4.77 -0.05 21.77
N THR A 345 -5.23 -1.14 21.14
CA THR A 345 -5.04 -2.50 21.68
C THR A 345 -3.59 -2.85 21.95
N ASP A 346 -2.69 -2.30 21.14
CA ASP A 346 -1.26 -2.58 21.20
C ASP A 346 -0.60 -1.91 22.42
N HIS A 347 -1.10 -0.74 22.84
CA HIS A 347 -0.67 -0.08 24.07
C HIS A 347 -1.03 -0.91 25.31
N TYR A 348 -2.28 -1.39 25.37
CA TYR A 348 -2.71 -2.30 26.44
C TYR A 348 -1.91 -3.61 26.42
N ALA A 349 -1.66 -4.20 25.24
CA ALA A 349 -0.85 -5.40 25.11
C ALA A 349 0.59 -5.19 25.64
N CYS A 350 1.22 -4.05 25.35
CA CYS A 350 2.54 -3.69 25.88
C CYS A 350 2.52 -3.57 27.42
N MET A 351 1.49 -2.96 27.99
CA MET A 351 1.36 -2.79 29.44
C MET A 351 1.06 -4.11 30.17
N VAL A 352 0.23 -4.98 29.59
CA VAL A 352 -0.05 -6.33 30.10
C VAL A 352 1.22 -7.20 30.05
N ASP A 353 2.00 -7.12 28.98
CA ASP A 353 3.30 -7.80 28.86
C ASP A 353 4.32 -7.28 29.89
N LEU A 354 4.41 -5.96 30.10
CA LEU A 354 5.26 -5.32 31.10
C LEU A 354 4.91 -5.75 32.54
N LEU A 355 3.64 -5.62 32.92
CA LEU A 355 3.15 -6.00 34.25
C LEU A 355 3.28 -7.50 34.48
N GLY A 356 2.92 -8.31 33.48
CA GLY A 356 3.03 -9.77 33.52
C GLY A 356 4.47 -10.26 33.71
N ARG A 357 5.43 -9.78 32.89
CA ARG A 357 6.86 -10.08 33.06
C ARG A 357 7.34 -9.77 34.47
N SER A 358 6.88 -8.66 35.03
CA SER A 358 7.27 -8.14 36.33
C SER A 358 6.51 -8.77 37.52
N GLY A 359 5.73 -9.84 37.29
CA GLY A 359 5.02 -10.58 38.34
C GLY A 359 3.73 -9.93 38.83
N LYS A 360 3.34 -8.78 38.27
CA LYS A 360 2.11 -8.05 38.62
C LYS A 360 0.89 -8.64 37.89
N LEU A 361 0.66 -9.94 38.05
CA LEU A 361 -0.34 -10.72 37.31
C LEU A 361 -1.78 -10.21 37.50
N ILE A 362 -2.18 -9.87 38.74
CA ILE A 362 -3.53 -9.38 39.03
C ILE A 362 -3.76 -8.01 38.36
N PRO A 363 -2.92 -6.96 38.55
CA PRO A 363 -3.02 -5.71 37.79
C PRO A 363 -2.99 -5.90 36.26
N ALA A 364 -2.18 -6.83 35.75
CA ALA A 364 -2.14 -7.13 34.32
C ALA A 364 -3.47 -7.74 33.82
N TYR A 365 -4.09 -8.61 34.60
CA TYR A 365 -5.40 -9.18 34.30
C TYR A 365 -6.51 -8.13 34.39
N GLU A 366 -6.51 -7.29 35.42
CA GLU A 366 -7.48 -6.19 35.57
C GLU A 366 -7.40 -5.20 34.40
N LEU A 367 -6.19 -4.78 34.02
CA LEU A 367 -5.96 -3.91 32.87
C LEU A 367 -6.46 -4.53 31.56
N LEU A 368 -6.21 -5.83 31.34
CA LEU A 368 -6.68 -6.56 30.16
C LEU A 368 -8.21 -6.62 30.08
N ASN A 369 -8.92 -6.74 31.22
CA ASN A 369 -10.38 -6.70 31.25
C ASN A 369 -10.96 -5.27 31.18
N SER A 370 -10.18 -4.23 31.49
CA SER A 370 -10.60 -2.83 31.37
C SER A 370 -10.59 -2.27 29.94
N MET A 371 -10.11 -3.05 28.96
CA MET A 371 -10.01 -2.63 27.58
C MET A 371 -11.40 -2.32 26.98
N PRO A 372 -11.56 -1.20 26.24
CA PRO A 372 -12.85 -0.81 25.65
C PRO A 372 -13.25 -1.68 24.44
N VAL A 373 -12.34 -2.53 23.95
CA VAL A 373 -12.51 -3.43 22.82
C VAL A 373 -11.97 -4.80 23.23
N GLU A 374 -12.53 -5.88 22.67
CA GLU A 374 -12.08 -7.24 22.97
C GLU A 374 -10.56 -7.42 22.74
N PRO A 375 -9.78 -7.86 23.74
CA PRO A 375 -8.33 -8.00 23.60
C PRO A 375 -7.96 -9.11 22.61
N HIS A 376 -7.05 -8.80 21.68
CA HIS A 376 -6.56 -9.79 20.72
C HIS A 376 -5.79 -10.93 21.42
N ALA A 377 -5.73 -12.10 20.79
CA ALA A 377 -5.12 -13.30 21.37
C ALA A 377 -3.67 -13.10 21.83
N GLY A 378 -2.87 -12.26 21.14
CA GLY A 378 -1.50 -11.91 21.58
C GLY A 378 -1.40 -11.35 23.01
N ALA A 379 -2.34 -10.52 23.46
CA ALA A 379 -2.32 -9.93 24.81
C ALA A 379 -2.66 -10.98 25.88
N TRP A 380 -3.67 -11.81 25.61
CA TRP A 380 -3.96 -13.00 26.42
C TRP A 380 -2.78 -13.97 26.47
N GLY A 381 -2.08 -14.18 25.35
CA GLY A 381 -0.90 -15.04 25.24
C GLY A 381 0.29 -14.53 26.07
N ALA A 382 0.53 -13.22 26.08
CA ALA A 382 1.54 -12.59 26.93
C ALA A 382 1.24 -12.82 28.42
N LEU A 383 -0.02 -12.67 28.83
CA LEU A 383 -0.43 -12.91 30.22
C LEU A 383 -0.40 -14.40 30.60
N LEU A 384 -0.75 -15.31 29.67
CA LEU A 384 -0.60 -16.76 29.90
C LEU A 384 0.88 -17.16 30.08
N TRP A 385 1.77 -16.53 29.30
CA TRP A 385 3.21 -16.74 29.44
C TRP A 385 3.73 -16.19 30.77
N ALA A 386 3.22 -15.05 31.24
CA ALA A 386 3.51 -14.52 32.56
C ALA A 386 3.00 -15.44 33.69
N CYS A 387 1.81 -16.02 33.56
CA CYS A 387 1.30 -17.03 34.49
C CYS A 387 2.23 -18.25 34.56
N LYS A 388 2.77 -18.71 33.42
CA LYS A 388 3.80 -19.77 33.39
C LYS A 388 5.11 -19.33 34.06
N LEU A 389 5.56 -18.09 33.82
CA LEU A 389 6.80 -17.56 34.39
C LEU A 389 6.75 -17.49 35.93
N HIS A 390 5.61 -17.10 36.48
CA HIS A 390 5.43 -16.84 37.92
C HIS A 390 4.66 -17.94 38.67
N GLY A 391 4.19 -18.98 37.97
CA GLY A 391 3.58 -20.17 38.59
C GLY A 391 2.08 -20.05 38.93
N ASP A 392 1.36 -19.08 38.40
CA ASP A 392 -0.08 -18.91 38.65
C ASP A 392 -0.91 -19.85 37.76
N ILE A 393 -1.31 -20.98 38.34
CA ILE A 393 -2.06 -22.01 37.64
C ILE A 393 -3.50 -21.55 37.34
N GLU A 394 -4.20 -20.99 38.33
CA GLU A 394 -5.64 -20.74 38.24
C GLU A 394 -5.96 -19.58 37.28
N LEU A 395 -5.16 -18.51 37.31
CA LEU A 395 -5.25 -17.46 36.30
C LEU A 395 -4.86 -18.00 34.90
N GLY A 396 -3.83 -18.85 34.83
CA GLY A 396 -3.43 -19.53 33.60
C GLY A 396 -4.54 -20.37 32.96
N LYS A 397 -5.30 -21.15 33.75
CA LYS A 397 -6.47 -21.92 33.28
C LYS A 397 -7.54 -21.01 32.67
N LYS A 398 -7.85 -19.91 33.36
CA LYS A 398 -8.87 -18.94 32.94
C LYS A 398 -8.50 -18.29 31.61
N ILE A 399 -7.26 -17.83 31.48
CA ILE A 399 -6.73 -17.21 30.25
C ILE A 399 -6.69 -18.21 29.09
N ALA A 400 -6.15 -19.41 29.32
CA ALA A 400 -6.02 -20.41 28.27
C ALA A 400 -7.39 -20.85 27.73
N SER A 401 -8.42 -20.90 28.58
CA SER A 401 -9.80 -21.15 28.16
C SER A 401 -10.29 -20.11 27.15
N ARG A 402 -10.06 -18.81 27.38
CA ARG A 402 -10.40 -17.75 26.43
C ARG A 402 -9.57 -17.81 25.14
N LEU A 403 -8.29 -18.15 25.24
CA LEU A 403 -7.43 -18.37 24.06
C LEU A 403 -7.90 -19.53 23.16
N PHE A 404 -8.52 -20.57 23.73
CA PHE A 404 -9.08 -21.69 22.95
C PHE A 404 -10.40 -21.36 22.23
N GLU A 405 -11.04 -20.25 22.58
CA GLU A 405 -12.20 -19.66 21.88
C GLU A 405 -11.72 -18.73 20.77
N LEU A 406 -10.75 -17.84 21.06
CA LEU A 406 -10.19 -16.88 20.11
C LEU A 406 -9.36 -17.54 19.00
N GLU A 407 -8.50 -18.50 19.36
CA GLU A 407 -7.62 -19.19 18.42
C GLU A 407 -7.70 -20.71 18.58
N PRO A 408 -8.82 -21.35 18.14
CA PRO A 408 -9.04 -22.78 18.37
C PRO A 408 -7.93 -23.69 17.82
N LEU A 409 -7.21 -23.26 16.78
CA LEU A 409 -6.17 -24.03 16.08
C LEU A 409 -4.73 -23.66 16.46
N ASN A 410 -4.50 -22.66 17.32
CA ASN A 410 -3.15 -22.24 17.68
C ASN A 410 -2.51 -23.21 18.70
N ALA A 411 -1.63 -24.08 18.21
CA ALA A 411 -0.90 -25.07 19.02
C ALA A 411 -0.10 -24.47 20.20
N ALA A 412 0.36 -23.21 20.10
CA ALA A 412 1.18 -22.59 21.15
C ALA A 412 0.39 -22.43 22.45
N ASN A 413 -0.89 -22.06 22.38
CA ASN A 413 -1.75 -21.82 23.55
C ASN A 413 -1.94 -23.11 24.37
N TYR A 414 -2.13 -24.25 23.70
CA TYR A 414 -2.26 -25.56 24.35
C TYR A 414 -0.95 -26.04 24.95
N VAL A 415 0.17 -25.88 24.22
CA VAL A 415 1.49 -26.25 24.75
C VAL A 415 1.84 -25.40 25.98
N LEU A 416 1.51 -24.11 25.98
CA LEU A 416 1.78 -23.22 27.10
C LEU A 416 0.99 -23.60 28.35
N LEU A 417 -0.30 -23.92 28.23
CA LEU A 417 -1.10 -24.47 29.34
C LEU A 417 -0.61 -25.85 29.79
N SER A 418 -0.27 -26.74 28.86
CA SER A 418 0.31 -28.06 29.18
C SER A 418 1.64 -27.94 29.94
N ASP A 419 2.43 -26.92 29.66
CA ASP A 419 3.68 -26.67 30.38
C ASP A 419 3.43 -26.13 31.80
N ILE A 420 2.39 -25.30 32.01
CA ILE A 420 1.97 -24.82 33.35
C ILE A 420 1.56 -26.00 34.25
N TYR A 421 0.74 -26.92 33.72
CA TYR A 421 0.36 -28.13 34.42
C TYR A 421 1.55 -29.07 34.68
N ALA A 422 2.46 -29.22 33.72
CA ALA A 422 3.65 -30.05 33.89
C ALA A 422 4.64 -29.47 34.93
N ALA A 423 4.74 -28.14 35.03
CA ALA A 423 5.56 -27.47 36.05
C ALA A 423 5.03 -27.62 37.49
N THR A 424 3.81 -28.15 37.64
CA THR A 424 3.10 -28.32 38.92
C THR A 424 2.62 -29.75 39.15
N ASP A 425 3.22 -30.71 38.42
CA ASP A 425 2.95 -32.16 38.47
C ASP A 425 1.48 -32.58 38.24
N GLN A 426 0.66 -31.72 37.61
CA GLN A 426 -0.73 -31.99 37.22
C GLN A 426 -0.79 -32.81 35.92
N TRP A 427 -0.20 -34.01 35.93
CA TRP A 427 -0.05 -34.89 34.76
C TRP A 427 -1.38 -35.37 34.16
N LEU A 428 -2.47 -35.39 34.95
CA LEU A 428 -3.81 -35.66 34.45
C LEU A 428 -4.28 -34.54 33.50
N ASP A 429 -4.20 -33.28 33.93
CA ASP A 429 -4.59 -32.13 33.11
C ASP A 429 -3.70 -31.95 31.88
N VAL A 430 -2.40 -32.29 31.98
CA VAL A 430 -1.50 -32.43 30.81
C VAL A 430 -2.07 -33.40 29.77
N SER A 431 -2.63 -34.55 30.19
CA SER A 431 -3.24 -35.51 29.26
C SER A 431 -4.54 -34.97 28.64
N VAL A 432 -5.37 -34.27 29.41
CA VAL A 432 -6.62 -33.65 28.92
C VAL A 432 -6.32 -32.59 27.85
N VAL A 433 -5.33 -31.72 28.09
CA VAL A 433 -4.93 -30.69 27.11
C VAL A 433 -4.39 -31.31 25.82
N ARG A 434 -3.62 -32.40 25.91
CA ARG A 434 -3.09 -33.12 24.73
C ARG A 434 -4.18 -33.82 23.92
N ASN A 435 -5.10 -34.53 24.57
CA ASN A 435 -6.23 -35.16 23.89
C ASN A 435 -7.06 -34.12 23.13
N LYS A 436 -7.29 -32.93 23.73
CA LYS A 436 -7.99 -31.81 23.09
C LYS A 436 -7.23 -31.21 21.89
N MET A 437 -5.89 -31.32 21.85
CA MET A 437 -5.11 -30.99 20.64
C MET A 437 -5.33 -32.02 19.54
N ASP A 438 -5.25 -33.32 19.88
CA ASP A 438 -5.41 -34.42 18.92
C ASP A 438 -6.82 -34.46 18.31
N GLU A 439 -7.87 -34.28 19.13
CA GLU A 439 -9.27 -34.12 18.69
C GLU A 439 -9.47 -32.99 17.67
N ARG A 440 -8.72 -31.90 17.81
CA ARG A 440 -8.74 -30.74 16.92
C ARG A 440 -7.76 -30.85 15.75
N GLY A 441 -7.05 -31.97 15.61
CA GLY A 441 -6.02 -32.19 14.58
C GLY A 441 -4.75 -31.34 14.75
N ILE A 442 -4.56 -30.72 15.92
CA ILE A 442 -3.51 -29.74 16.19
C ILE A 442 -2.21 -30.47 16.50
N ARG A 443 -1.29 -30.50 15.53
CA ARG A 443 0.05 -31.07 15.74
C ARG A 443 1.00 -30.04 16.33
N LYS A 444 1.77 -30.45 17.34
CA LYS A 444 2.89 -29.65 17.86
C LYS A 444 3.88 -29.40 16.71
N ILE A 445 4.06 -28.12 16.36
CA ILE A 445 5.16 -27.70 15.47
C ILE A 445 6.47 -28.08 16.18
N PRO A 446 7.33 -28.94 15.60
CA PRO A 446 8.57 -29.34 16.25
C PRO A 446 9.51 -28.13 16.31
N VAL A 447 9.62 -27.50 17.49
CA VAL A 447 10.69 -26.54 17.76
C VAL A 447 12.01 -27.28 17.58
N ILE A 448 12.80 -26.89 16.56
CA ILE A 448 14.11 -27.49 16.27
C ILE A 448 15.11 -26.95 17.28
N SER A 449 15.02 -27.40 18.52
CA SER A 449 15.96 -27.09 19.58
C SER A 449 17.20 -27.99 19.47
N ASP A 450 18.23 -27.48 18.77
CA ASP A 450 19.69 -27.59 18.99
C ASP A 450 20.36 -28.98 19.30
N ARG A 451 19.74 -29.89 20.04
CA ARG A 451 20.31 -31.22 20.37
C ARG A 451 20.58 -32.12 19.16
N ARG A 452 19.72 -32.13 18.13
CA ARG A 452 19.97 -32.96 16.93
C ARG A 452 21.14 -32.45 16.10
N TYR A 453 21.27 -31.13 15.90
CA TYR A 453 22.40 -30.54 15.18
C TYR A 453 23.75 -30.82 15.87
N LYS A 454 23.81 -30.70 17.21
CA LYS A 454 25.04 -30.99 17.98
C LYS A 454 25.45 -32.47 17.98
N LEU A 455 24.51 -33.40 17.80
CA LEU A 455 24.79 -34.83 17.64
C LEU A 455 25.22 -35.19 16.20
N GLN A 456 24.59 -34.60 15.17
CA GLN A 456 24.93 -34.88 13.77
C GLN A 456 26.26 -34.25 13.34
N MET A 457 26.63 -33.07 13.86
CA MET A 457 27.92 -32.43 13.60
C MET A 457 29.12 -33.21 14.19
N LYS A 458 28.93 -33.98 15.27
CA LYS A 458 30.00 -34.85 15.82
C LYS A 458 30.20 -36.15 15.05
N ALA A 459 29.26 -36.53 14.18
CA ALA A 459 29.34 -37.74 13.37
C ALA A 459 29.82 -37.50 11.92
N SER A 460 30.09 -36.24 11.57
CA SER A 460 30.45 -35.80 10.21
C SER A 460 31.68 -34.90 10.27
N ASN A 461 32.86 -35.45 9.92
CA ASN A 461 34.11 -34.70 9.77
C ASN A 461 34.04 -33.77 8.55
N TYR A 462 33.28 -32.67 8.65
CA TYR A 462 33.04 -31.74 7.55
C TYR A 462 33.49 -30.32 7.90
N THR A 463 34.68 -29.96 7.44
CA THR A 463 35.20 -28.59 7.49
C THR A 463 34.60 -27.76 6.35
N PRO A 464 33.90 -26.64 6.61
CA PRO A 464 33.35 -25.82 5.54
C PRO A 464 34.46 -25.08 4.78
N LYS A 465 34.62 -25.35 3.47
CA LYS A 465 35.42 -24.51 2.59
C LYS A 465 34.71 -23.16 2.35
N LYS A 466 35.47 -22.08 2.35
CA LYS A 466 34.99 -20.71 2.10
C LYS A 466 34.50 -20.52 0.66
N GLY A 467 33.34 -19.89 0.54
CA GLY A 467 33.01 -18.82 -0.43
C GLY A 467 33.20 -19.05 -1.93
N ILE A 468 32.10 -18.98 -2.69
CA ILE A 468 32.11 -18.52 -4.09
C ILE A 468 30.98 -17.50 -4.27
N ILE A 469 31.37 -16.25 -4.56
CA ILE A 469 30.50 -15.24 -5.17
C ILE A 469 30.67 -15.42 -6.71
N PRO A 470 29.60 -15.42 -7.52
CA PRO A 470 29.76 -15.58 -8.96
C PRO A 470 30.29 -14.30 -9.62
N ASN A 471 31.45 -14.38 -10.26
CA ASN A 471 31.92 -13.38 -11.22
C ASN A 471 31.70 -13.88 -12.65
N GLU A 472 31.18 -12.99 -13.48
CA GLU A 472 31.38 -12.85 -14.93
C GLU A 472 30.94 -13.96 -15.91
N VAL A 473 30.67 -13.50 -17.13
CA VAL A 473 30.07 -14.21 -18.28
C VAL A 473 31.17 -14.48 -19.32
N PRO A 474 31.18 -15.65 -19.97
CA PRO A 474 30.93 -15.64 -21.41
C PRO A 474 29.96 -16.75 -21.85
N GLY A 475 29.01 -16.41 -22.73
CA GLY A 475 28.01 -17.36 -23.19
C GLY A 475 28.46 -18.25 -24.35
N LYS A 476 27.65 -19.28 -24.66
CA LYS A 476 27.47 -19.83 -26.00
C LYS A 476 26.12 -20.53 -26.09
N ALA A 477 25.49 -20.44 -27.26
CA ALA A 477 24.20 -21.05 -27.52
C ALA A 477 24.32 -22.56 -27.78
N THR A 478 23.27 -23.30 -27.43
CA THR A 478 22.82 -24.45 -28.22
C THR A 478 21.30 -24.51 -28.22
N THR A 479 20.73 -24.60 -29.41
CA THR A 479 19.31 -24.85 -29.67
C THR A 479 18.99 -26.32 -29.46
N GLU A 480 17.82 -26.65 -28.90
CA GLU A 480 17.20 -27.94 -29.18
C GLU A 480 15.67 -27.83 -29.28
N LYS A 481 15.13 -28.40 -30.36
CA LYS A 481 13.69 -28.52 -30.63
C LYS A 481 13.25 -29.93 -30.23
N MET A 482 12.10 -30.08 -29.58
CA MET A 482 11.15 -31.20 -29.68
C MET A 482 9.97 -30.89 -28.73
N SER A 483 8.72 -31.29 -28.95
CA SER A 483 8.08 -31.86 -30.14
C SER A 483 6.56 -31.73 -30.01
N ASN A 484 5.89 -31.60 -31.16
CA ASN A 484 4.43 -31.51 -31.30
C ASN A 484 3.71 -32.80 -30.84
N LYS A 485 2.53 -32.72 -30.19
CA LYS A 485 1.55 -33.83 -30.11
C LYS A 485 0.09 -33.38 -30.04
N ASN A 486 -0.46 -33.17 -31.24
CA ASN A 486 -1.82 -33.43 -31.72
C ASN A 486 -3.02 -33.70 -30.77
N SER A 487 -4.07 -32.92 -31.03
CA SER A 487 -5.45 -33.33 -31.41
C SER A 487 -6.47 -33.84 -30.37
N LYS A 488 -7.63 -33.17 -30.34
CA LYS A 488 -8.99 -33.63 -30.74
C LYS A 488 -9.98 -32.48 -30.42
N LYS A 489 -10.57 -31.78 -31.40
CA LYS A 489 -11.81 -32.10 -32.15
C LYS A 489 -12.98 -32.61 -31.28
N CYS A 490 -14.01 -31.78 -31.16
CA CYS A 490 -15.43 -32.16 -31.19
C CYS A 490 -16.25 -31.03 -31.83
N GLU A 491 -16.89 -31.33 -32.95
CA GLU A 491 -18.16 -30.69 -33.38
C GLU A 491 -19.30 -31.33 -32.52
N SER A 492 -20.57 -30.91 -32.44
CA SER A 492 -21.46 -30.14 -33.33
C SER A 492 -22.75 -29.71 -32.58
N CYS A 493 -23.69 -29.10 -33.32
CA CYS A 493 -25.12 -28.87 -33.01
C CYS A 493 -25.54 -27.63 -32.19
N SER A 494 -26.65 -26.93 -32.48
CA SER A 494 -27.29 -26.44 -33.74
C SER A 494 -28.71 -25.94 -33.46
N LYS A 495 -29.23 -24.95 -34.23
CA LYS A 495 -30.62 -24.41 -34.23
C LYS A 495 -30.94 -23.57 -32.96
N SER A 496 -31.84 -22.58 -32.91
CA SER A 496 -32.72 -21.83 -33.87
C SER A 496 -33.41 -20.70 -33.05
N SER A 497 -34.01 -19.61 -33.55
CA SER A 497 -34.22 -18.99 -34.89
C SER A 497 -34.90 -17.61 -34.69
N VAL A 498 -35.11 -16.82 -35.77
CA VAL A 498 -35.92 -15.57 -35.83
C VAL A 498 -35.25 -14.34 -35.17
N GLY A 499 -35.09 -13.16 -35.78
CA GLY A 499 -35.38 -12.69 -37.15
C GLY A 499 -36.47 -11.61 -37.21
N VAL A 500 -36.10 -10.32 -37.30
CA VAL A 500 -36.86 -9.23 -37.95
C VAL A 500 -35.85 -8.15 -38.37
N ASP A 501 -35.88 -7.76 -39.64
CA ASP A 501 -35.20 -6.57 -40.18
C ASP A 501 -36.02 -5.31 -39.89
N GLU A 502 -35.38 -4.17 -39.61
CA GLU A 502 -35.90 -2.87 -40.09
C GLU A 502 -34.84 -1.76 -40.12
N LYS A 503 -34.81 -1.02 -41.24
CA LYS A 503 -33.95 0.13 -41.55
C LYS A 503 -34.53 0.83 -42.79
N PRO A 504 -34.31 2.13 -42.98
CA PRO A 504 -34.52 3.27 -42.09
C PRO A 504 -35.69 4.13 -42.65
N PRO A 505 -35.81 5.42 -42.28
CA PRO A 505 -35.99 6.40 -43.37
C PRO A 505 -35.09 7.64 -43.29
N ASP A 506 -34.91 8.18 -44.50
CA ASP A 506 -34.14 9.31 -45.01
C ASP A 506 -33.88 10.57 -44.17
N ALA A 507 -32.78 11.23 -44.57
CA ALA A 507 -32.45 12.61 -44.24
C ALA A 507 -33.17 13.60 -45.16
N ARG A 508 -33.79 14.63 -44.57
CA ARG A 508 -34.06 16.02 -45.01
C ARG A 508 -34.37 16.79 -43.71
N GLU A 509 -34.00 18.05 -43.48
CA GLU A 509 -33.35 19.07 -44.30
C GLU A 509 -32.58 20.03 -43.38
N LEU A 510 -31.66 20.82 -43.93
CA LEU A 510 -30.92 21.85 -43.19
C LEU A 510 -31.85 22.99 -42.75
N ASN A 511 -31.75 23.44 -41.50
CA ASN A 511 -31.92 24.87 -41.21
C ASN A 511 -31.13 25.30 -39.96
N PRO A 512 -30.13 26.20 -40.07
CA PRO A 512 -29.34 26.67 -38.94
C PRO A 512 -30.01 27.85 -38.21
N LEU A 513 -29.58 28.09 -36.95
CA LEU A 513 -29.87 29.30 -36.16
C LEU A 513 -31.35 29.56 -35.80
N SER A 514 -31.83 28.95 -34.71
CA SER A 514 -32.56 29.70 -33.67
C SER A 514 -32.80 28.90 -32.37
N ILE A 515 -32.54 29.55 -31.23
CA ILE A 515 -33.07 29.24 -29.89
C ILE A 515 -32.64 27.88 -29.28
N HIS A 516 -31.44 27.83 -28.69
CA HIS A 516 -31.22 27.11 -27.43
C HIS A 516 -30.10 27.73 -26.55
N ALA A 517 -30.22 29.03 -26.28
CA ALA A 517 -29.51 29.68 -25.17
C ALA A 517 -30.47 29.86 -23.96
N CYS A 518 -29.91 29.87 -22.75
CA CYS A 518 -30.58 30.20 -21.48
C CYS A 518 -31.54 29.18 -20.83
N LYS A 519 -31.09 27.94 -20.52
CA LYS A 519 -31.79 27.08 -19.52
C LYS A 519 -30.99 26.30 -18.46
N TYR A 520 -29.65 26.22 -18.49
CA TYR A 520 -28.92 25.24 -17.63
C TYR A 520 -27.80 25.75 -16.70
N TRP A 521 -27.58 27.08 -16.63
CA TRP A 521 -26.61 27.68 -15.70
C TRP A 521 -27.27 28.84 -14.94
N SER A 522 -27.31 28.76 -13.60
CA SER A 522 -27.67 29.89 -12.75
C SER A 522 -26.61 30.97 -12.89
N LEU A 523 -26.99 32.09 -13.52
CA LEU A 523 -26.10 33.19 -13.87
C LEU A 523 -25.55 33.96 -12.65
N ASP A 524 -26.12 33.74 -11.46
CA ASP A 524 -25.78 34.44 -10.21
C ASP A 524 -24.33 34.24 -9.71
N LYS A 525 -23.56 33.32 -10.29
CA LYS A 525 -22.13 33.12 -9.99
C LYS A 525 -21.15 33.59 -11.09
N LEU A 526 -21.65 34.09 -12.23
CA LEU A 526 -20.79 34.48 -13.38
C LEU A 526 -20.70 36.00 -13.60
N ALA A 527 -21.48 36.79 -12.87
CA ALA A 527 -21.54 38.24 -13.02
C ALA A 527 -20.47 38.98 -12.17
N THR A 528 -19.18 38.81 -12.47
CA THR A 528 -18.09 39.75 -12.04
C THR A 528 -16.74 39.43 -12.72
N VAL A 529 -16.55 39.87 -13.96
CA VAL A 529 -15.22 39.84 -14.63
C VAL A 529 -14.94 41.22 -15.28
N PRO A 530 -13.92 41.98 -14.82
CA PRO A 530 -13.60 43.29 -15.39
C PRO A 530 -13.06 43.24 -16.83
N ARG A 531 -13.17 44.36 -17.56
CA ARG A 531 -12.86 44.48 -19.01
C ARG A 531 -11.37 44.34 -19.42
N ASN A 532 -10.43 44.11 -18.52
CA ASN A 532 -8.98 44.07 -18.81
C ASN A 532 -8.45 42.62 -18.93
N THR A 533 -8.96 41.87 -19.90
CA THR A 533 -8.83 40.40 -19.94
C THR A 533 -7.46 39.87 -20.36
N VAL A 534 -6.73 40.57 -21.24
CA VAL A 534 -5.40 40.10 -21.72
C VAL A 534 -4.35 40.17 -20.61
N SER A 535 -4.35 41.26 -19.83
CA SER A 535 -3.44 41.47 -18.69
C SER A 535 -3.65 40.41 -17.60
N GLY A 536 -4.90 40.03 -17.32
CA GLY A 536 -5.25 39.01 -16.34
C GLY A 536 -4.78 37.61 -16.74
N LEU A 537 -5.00 37.23 -18.01
CA LEU A 537 -4.50 35.96 -18.55
C LEU A 537 -2.96 35.85 -18.49
N VAL A 538 -2.25 36.95 -18.74
CA VAL A 538 -0.79 37.01 -18.60
C VAL A 538 -0.34 36.96 -17.13
N LEU A 539 -1.13 37.46 -16.18
CA LEU A 539 -0.83 37.34 -14.75
C LEU A 539 -0.99 35.90 -14.25
N VAL A 540 -2.12 35.25 -14.57
CA VAL A 540 -2.39 33.85 -14.22
C VAL A 540 -1.36 32.92 -14.87
N ALA A 541 -1.04 33.13 -16.15
CA ALA A 541 0.01 32.35 -16.83
C ALA A 541 1.43 32.59 -16.26
N LYS A 542 1.68 33.71 -15.58
CA LYS A 542 2.95 33.97 -14.87
C LYS A 542 2.99 33.36 -13.47
N SER A 543 1.90 33.41 -12.71
CA SER A 543 1.85 32.83 -11.36
C SER A 543 1.80 31.31 -11.35
N MET A 544 1.52 30.67 -12.50
CA MET A 544 1.54 29.21 -12.69
C MET A 544 2.84 28.71 -13.35
N TYR A 545 3.82 29.58 -13.58
CA TYR A 545 5.13 29.27 -14.19
C TYR A 545 6.32 29.53 -13.25
N GLN A 546 6.03 29.89 -12.00
CA GLN A 546 6.95 29.90 -10.85
C GLN A 546 6.53 28.75 -9.92
#